data_AF-A0A5S4YAC5-F1
#
_entry.id   AF-A0A5S4YAC5-F1
#
_cell.length_a   1.000
_cell.length_b   1.000
_cell.length_c   1.000
_cell.angle_alpha   90.00
_cell.angle_beta   90.00
_cell.angle_gamma   90.00
#
_symmetry.space_group_name_H-M   'P 1'
#
loop_
_entity.id
_entity.type
_entity.pdbx_description
1 polymer ?
#
loop_
_entity_poly.entity_id
_entity_poly.type
_entity_poly.pdbx_seq_one_letter_code
_entity_poly.pdbx_strand_id
1 'polypeptide(L)'
;MKVVLFCGGLGTRIREYSDSIPKPMVPIGPQPILWHVMQYYSQYGHQDFILCLGHKANVVKDYFLNYRQTANSDCTVSNFGKKVEILGERPPDWRVSLMDTGIWRNIGQRLMAVRHLVESEEIFLANYSDGLTDAYLPDMIDRFRKSGKIASFIAIHPPVSFHLAEFDEQGAVRRLRASQESDIWINGGYFIFRKEIFD
;
A
#
# COMPACT_ATOMS: atom_id res chain seq x y z
N MET A 1 8.90 -10.36 8.89
CA MET A 1 7.44 -10.49 8.71
C MET A 1 7.13 -10.27 7.24
N LYS A 2 6.19 -11.07 6.72
CA LYS A 2 5.66 -10.87 5.36
C LYS A 2 4.68 -9.70 5.32
N VAL A 3 4.56 -9.08 4.15
CA VAL A 3 3.69 -7.93 3.91
C VAL A 3 2.67 -8.23 2.82
N VAL A 4 1.38 -8.23 3.15
CA VAL A 4 0.28 -8.42 2.21
C VAL A 4 -0.21 -7.06 1.71
N LEU A 5 -0.13 -6.79 0.41
CA LEU A 5 -0.62 -5.54 -0.18
C LEU A 5 -1.84 -5.78 -1.09
N PHE A 6 -2.91 -5.02 -0.85
CA PHE A 6 -4.14 -5.12 -1.63
C PHE A 6 -4.07 -4.24 -2.89
N CYS A 7 -3.80 -4.87 -4.04
CA CYS A 7 -3.54 -4.18 -5.32
C CYS A 7 -4.65 -4.38 -6.38
N GLY A 8 -5.75 -5.04 -6.04
CA GLY A 8 -6.75 -5.49 -7.03
C GLY A 8 -7.98 -4.61 -7.22
N GLY A 9 -8.06 -3.46 -6.57
CA GLY A 9 -9.22 -2.56 -6.63
C GLY A 9 -9.44 -1.94 -8.03
N LEU A 10 -10.69 -1.63 -8.38
CA LEU A 10 -11.07 -1.09 -9.68
C LEU A 10 -10.64 0.37 -9.93
N GLY A 11 -10.16 1.09 -8.91
CA GLY A 11 -9.64 2.45 -9.10
C GLY A 11 -10.68 3.51 -9.52
N THR A 12 -11.97 3.28 -9.29
CA THR A 12 -13.10 4.05 -9.87
C THR A 12 -13.18 5.54 -9.50
N ARG A 13 -12.35 6.00 -8.54
CA ARG A 13 -12.31 7.39 -8.05
C ARG A 13 -11.30 8.27 -8.80
N ILE A 14 -10.39 7.71 -9.60
CA ILE A 14 -9.39 8.48 -10.38
C ILE A 14 -9.62 8.17 -11.86
N ARG A 15 -10.69 8.70 -12.46
CA ARG A 15 -11.08 8.33 -13.84
C ARG A 15 -10.06 8.74 -14.91
N GLU A 16 -9.38 9.87 -14.75
CA GLU A 16 -8.47 10.40 -15.78
C GLU A 16 -7.21 9.53 -15.98
N TYR A 17 -6.76 8.82 -14.93
CA TYR A 17 -5.58 7.94 -14.98
C TYR A 17 -5.94 6.45 -14.90
N SER A 18 -7.09 6.08 -14.30
CA SER A 18 -7.46 4.67 -14.08
C SER A 18 -7.70 3.89 -15.36
N ASP A 19 -8.10 4.58 -16.45
CA ASP A 19 -8.43 3.92 -17.71
C ASP A 19 -7.22 3.29 -18.39
N SER A 20 -6.00 3.78 -18.14
CA SER A 20 -4.76 3.20 -18.66
C SER A 20 -4.00 2.36 -17.63
N ILE A 21 -3.85 2.80 -16.38
CA ILE A 21 -3.05 2.09 -15.36
C ILE A 21 -3.81 1.84 -14.04
N PRO A 22 -3.58 0.70 -13.34
CA PRO A 22 -4.20 0.47 -12.05
C PRO A 22 -3.60 1.43 -10.99
N LYS A 23 -4.41 1.83 -9.99
CA LYS A 23 -4.03 2.81 -8.97
C LYS A 23 -2.66 2.56 -8.30
N PRO A 24 -2.28 1.32 -7.93
CA PRO A 24 -0.98 1.05 -7.32
C PRO A 24 0.21 1.38 -8.24
N MET A 25 -0.02 1.49 -9.55
CA MET A 25 0.99 1.79 -10.56
C MET A 25 1.03 3.26 -10.97
N VAL A 26 0.24 4.13 -10.33
CA VAL A 26 0.30 5.58 -10.57
C VAL A 26 1.69 6.09 -10.14
N PRO A 27 2.42 6.80 -11.01
CA PRO A 27 3.77 7.28 -10.71
C PRO A 27 3.76 8.39 -9.64
N ILE A 28 4.70 8.30 -8.71
CA ILE A 28 5.11 9.36 -7.79
C ILE A 28 6.61 9.57 -8.00
N GLY A 29 6.97 10.64 -8.71
CA GLY A 29 8.31 10.77 -9.26
C GLY A 29 8.60 9.64 -10.26
N PRO A 30 9.79 8.99 -10.20
CA PRO A 30 10.18 7.95 -11.15
C PRO A 30 9.52 6.58 -10.89
N GLN A 31 8.97 6.34 -9.70
CA GLN A 31 8.49 5.03 -9.27
C GLN A 31 6.98 5.04 -8.99
N PRO A 32 6.26 3.92 -9.16
CA PRO A 32 4.85 3.83 -8.82
C PRO A 32 4.62 3.95 -7.30
N ILE A 33 3.44 4.42 -6.88
CA ILE A 33 3.06 4.49 -5.45
C ILE A 33 3.26 3.16 -4.72
N LEU A 34 2.98 2.03 -5.37
CA LEU A 34 3.23 0.69 -4.83
C LEU A 34 4.70 0.48 -4.43
N TRP A 35 5.65 0.97 -5.22
CA TRP A 35 7.07 0.86 -4.90
C TRP A 35 7.41 1.65 -3.63
N HIS A 36 6.86 2.85 -3.47
CA HIS A 36 7.07 3.66 -2.26
C HIS A 36 6.47 3.01 -1.01
N VAL A 37 5.29 2.39 -1.12
CA VAL A 37 4.69 1.59 -0.03
C VAL A 37 5.58 0.40 0.33
N MET A 38 6.10 -0.32 -0.66
CA MET A 38 7.02 -1.44 -0.41
C MET A 38 8.34 -0.96 0.20
N GLN A 39 8.87 0.17 -0.26
CA GLN A 39 10.09 0.78 0.28
C GLN A 39 9.92 1.16 1.76
N TYR A 40 8.74 1.67 2.15
CA TYR A 40 8.42 1.95 3.55
C TYR A 40 8.56 0.73 4.45
N TYR A 41 8.13 -0.45 4.01
CA TYR A 41 8.30 -1.69 4.76
C TYR A 41 9.75 -2.21 4.69
N SER A 42 10.38 -2.08 3.53
CA SER A 42 11.75 -2.53 3.28
C SER A 42 12.78 -1.84 4.15
N GLN A 43 12.66 -0.53 4.38
CA GLN A 43 13.55 0.22 5.28
C GLN A 43 13.50 -0.28 6.73
N TYR A 44 12.42 -0.95 7.13
CA TYR A 44 12.27 -1.61 8.44
C TYR A 44 12.57 -3.12 8.39
N GLY A 45 13.19 -3.61 7.31
CA GLY A 45 13.63 -5.00 7.18
C GLY A 45 12.53 -5.99 6.76
N HIS A 46 11.42 -5.52 6.19
CA HIS A 46 10.35 -6.37 5.68
C HIS A 46 10.37 -6.39 4.15
N GLN A 47 10.95 -7.45 3.58
CA GLN A 47 11.29 -7.55 2.15
C GLN A 47 10.57 -8.69 1.40
N ASP A 48 9.68 -9.42 2.09
CA ASP A 48 8.86 -10.49 1.49
C ASP A 48 7.41 -10.02 1.34
N PHE A 49 7.03 -9.71 0.10
CA PHE A 49 5.77 -9.08 -0.25
C PHE A 49 4.83 -10.05 -0.96
N ILE A 50 3.55 -9.96 -0.63
CA ILE A 50 2.47 -10.71 -1.25
C ILE A 50 1.48 -9.69 -1.83
N LEU A 51 1.44 -9.59 -3.15
CA LEU A 51 0.56 -8.64 -3.83
C LEU A 51 -0.73 -9.35 -4.23
N CYS A 52 -1.85 -8.90 -3.66
CA CYS A 52 -3.18 -9.39 -4.00
C CYS A 52 -3.70 -8.64 -5.23
N LEU A 53 -3.44 -9.19 -6.40
CA LEU A 53 -3.78 -8.60 -7.70
C LEU A 53 -5.23 -8.87 -8.08
N GLY A 54 -5.74 -8.04 -9.00
CA GLY A 54 -7.11 -8.13 -9.54
C GLY A 54 -7.19 -7.38 -10.85
N HIS A 55 -7.93 -6.26 -10.87
CA HIS A 55 -8.01 -5.42 -12.07
C HIS A 55 -6.61 -5.02 -12.58
N LYS A 56 -6.35 -5.24 -13.88
CA LYS A 56 -5.06 -4.94 -14.54
C LYS A 56 -3.83 -5.58 -13.87
N ALA A 57 -3.98 -6.79 -13.33
CA ALA A 57 -2.88 -7.56 -12.75
C ALA A 57 -1.66 -7.69 -13.69
N ASN A 58 -1.88 -7.74 -15.00
CA ASN A 58 -0.82 -7.79 -16.02
C ASN A 58 0.14 -6.59 -15.93
N VAL A 59 -0.36 -5.39 -15.66
CA VAL A 59 0.48 -4.18 -15.55
C VAL A 59 1.41 -4.27 -14.34
N VAL A 60 0.88 -4.75 -13.21
CA VAL A 60 1.69 -4.95 -11.98
C VAL A 60 2.72 -6.05 -12.20
N LYS A 61 2.34 -7.17 -12.83
CA LYS A 61 3.26 -8.27 -13.14
C LYS A 61 4.39 -7.81 -14.06
N ASP A 62 4.06 -7.08 -15.12
CA ASP A 62 5.03 -6.56 -16.09
C ASP A 62 6.09 -5.68 -15.42
N TYR A 63 5.68 -4.81 -14.50
CA TYR A 63 6.61 -3.96 -13.76
C TYR A 63 7.70 -4.74 -13.01
N PHE A 64 7.35 -5.84 -12.34
CA PHE A 64 8.33 -6.66 -11.60
C PHE A 64 9.12 -7.60 -12.51
N LEU A 65 8.50 -8.16 -13.55
CA LEU A 65 9.15 -9.11 -14.47
C LEU A 65 10.11 -8.42 -15.44
N ASN A 66 9.79 -7.20 -15.86
CA ASN A 66 10.53 -6.42 -16.84
C ASN A 66 11.11 -5.14 -16.23
N TYR A 67 11.43 -5.15 -14.94
CA TYR A 67 11.96 -3.98 -14.23
C TYR A 67 13.24 -3.46 -14.91
N ARG A 68 13.16 -2.26 -15.49
CA ARG A 68 14.31 -1.62 -16.14
C ARG A 68 15.00 -0.67 -15.16
N GLN A 69 16.09 -1.14 -14.57
CA GLN A 69 16.95 -0.30 -13.70
C GLN A 69 17.37 1.00 -14.40
N THR A 70 17.69 0.94 -15.69
CA THR A 70 18.05 2.13 -16.50
C THR A 70 16.96 3.19 -16.61
N ALA A 71 15.69 2.84 -16.40
CA ALA A 71 14.61 3.83 -16.43
C ALA A 71 14.59 4.69 -15.16
N ASN A 72 15.20 4.20 -14.08
CA ASN A 72 15.05 4.75 -12.73
C ASN A 72 16.40 5.07 -12.06
N SER A 73 17.50 4.98 -12.80
CA SER A 73 18.84 5.19 -12.30
C SER A 73 19.70 5.84 -13.38
N ASP A 74 20.60 6.74 -12.95
CA ASP A 74 21.61 7.30 -13.84
C ASP A 74 22.47 6.16 -14.40
N CYS A 75 22.93 6.28 -15.64
CA CYS A 75 23.80 5.27 -16.23
C CYS A 75 24.83 5.86 -17.18
N THR A 76 26.00 5.23 -17.22
CA THR A 76 27.03 5.48 -18.22
C THR A 76 26.91 4.42 -19.31
N VAL A 77 26.70 4.87 -20.55
CA VAL A 77 26.60 3.99 -21.72
C VAL A 77 27.85 4.15 -22.58
N SER A 78 28.51 3.03 -22.89
CA SER A 78 29.69 2.99 -23.77
C SER A 78 29.58 1.87 -24.81
N ASN A 79 30.50 1.86 -25.78
CA ASN A 79 30.51 0.93 -26.91
C ASN A 79 29.16 0.89 -27.68
N PHE A 80 28.57 2.06 -27.91
CA PHE A 80 27.31 2.22 -28.65
C PHE A 80 26.16 1.36 -28.07
N GLY A 81 25.97 1.42 -26.75
CA GLY A 81 24.91 0.69 -26.05
C GLY A 81 25.27 -0.73 -25.60
N LYS A 82 26.46 -1.24 -25.96
CA LYS A 82 26.87 -2.60 -25.57
C LYS A 82 27.31 -2.72 -24.12
N LYS A 83 27.73 -1.62 -23.49
CA LYS A 83 28.11 -1.59 -22.08
C LYS A 83 27.30 -0.51 -21.37
N VAL A 84 26.49 -0.92 -20.40
CA VAL A 84 25.67 -0.05 -19.57
C VAL A 84 26.10 -0.24 -18.12
N GLU A 85 26.58 0.83 -17.51
CA GLU A 85 26.95 0.88 -16.09
C GLU A 85 25.90 1.70 -15.36
N ILE A 86 25.13 1.06 -14.48
CA ILE A 86 24.15 1.75 -13.63
C ILE A 86 24.90 2.45 -12.49
N LEU A 87 24.63 3.74 -12.33
CA LEU A 87 25.16 4.58 -11.26
C LEU A 87 24.12 4.67 -10.13
N GLY A 88 24.61 4.75 -8.89
CA GLY A 88 23.76 4.86 -7.71
C GLY A 88 23.43 3.52 -7.04
N GLU A 89 22.40 3.54 -6.21
CA GLU A 89 22.00 2.37 -5.42
C GLU A 89 21.29 1.32 -6.29
N ARG A 90 21.58 0.04 -6.00
CA ARG A 90 20.85 -1.07 -6.61
C ARG A 90 19.41 -1.07 -6.10
N PRO A 91 18.46 -1.55 -6.91
CA PRO A 91 17.11 -1.76 -6.40
C PRO A 91 17.13 -2.74 -5.22
N PRO A 92 16.18 -2.61 -4.28
CA PRO A 92 16.07 -3.52 -3.16
C PRO A 92 15.91 -4.98 -3.62
N ASP A 93 16.49 -5.91 -2.86
CA ASP A 93 16.38 -7.35 -3.11
C ASP A 93 15.08 -7.92 -2.50
N TRP A 94 13.96 -7.55 -3.10
CA TRP A 94 12.64 -7.96 -2.63
C TRP A 94 12.21 -9.31 -3.19
N ARG A 95 11.62 -10.15 -2.34
CA ARG A 95 10.82 -11.30 -2.77
C ARG A 95 9.38 -10.85 -2.96
N VAL A 96 8.84 -11.00 -4.16
CA VAL A 96 7.47 -10.53 -4.49
C VAL A 96 6.63 -11.67 -5.05
N SER A 97 5.58 -12.07 -4.30
CA SER A 97 4.58 -13.05 -4.71
C SER A 97 3.40 -12.34 -5.39
N LEU A 98 3.18 -12.60 -6.68
CA LEU A 98 2.18 -11.93 -7.51
C LEU A 98 0.91 -12.78 -7.63
N MET A 99 -0.02 -12.62 -6.69
CA MET A 99 -1.19 -13.50 -6.57
C MET A 99 -2.40 -12.92 -7.28
N ASP A 100 -2.93 -13.64 -8.28
CA ASP A 100 -4.24 -13.29 -8.84
C ASP A 100 -5.33 -13.71 -7.86
N THR A 101 -5.89 -12.72 -7.17
CA THR A 101 -6.92 -12.92 -6.15
C THR A 101 -8.33 -12.66 -6.69
N GLY A 102 -8.48 -12.45 -8.01
CA GLY A 102 -9.76 -12.24 -8.68
C GLY A 102 -10.21 -10.78 -8.70
N ILE A 103 -10.85 -10.36 -9.79
CA ILE A 103 -11.26 -8.95 -9.99
C ILE A 103 -12.42 -8.51 -9.09
N TRP A 104 -13.36 -9.41 -8.79
CA TRP A 104 -14.58 -9.11 -8.03
C TRP A 104 -14.47 -9.35 -6.53
N ARG A 105 -13.29 -9.78 -6.04
CA ARG A 105 -13.11 -10.08 -4.61
C ARG A 105 -12.89 -8.81 -3.79
N ASN A 106 -13.56 -8.74 -2.65
CA ASN A 106 -13.32 -7.70 -1.64
C ASN A 106 -12.00 -7.96 -0.88
N ILE A 107 -11.59 -7.03 -0.03
CA ILE A 107 -10.30 -7.09 0.68
C ILE A 107 -10.19 -8.32 1.59
N GLY A 108 -11.24 -8.66 2.34
CA GLY A 108 -11.25 -9.86 3.19
C GLY A 108 -11.11 -11.15 2.38
N GLN A 109 -11.83 -11.26 1.26
CA GLN A 109 -11.72 -12.42 0.36
C GLN A 109 -10.35 -12.54 -0.30
N ARG A 110 -9.69 -11.40 -0.59
CA ARG A 110 -8.30 -11.39 -1.09
C ARG A 110 -7.32 -11.84 -0.02
N LEU A 111 -7.49 -11.37 1.21
CA LEU A 111 -6.69 -11.79 2.36
C LEU A 111 -6.83 -13.31 2.59
N MET A 112 -8.06 -13.84 2.57
CA MET A 112 -8.32 -15.28 2.68
C MET A 112 -7.62 -16.10 1.57
N ALA A 113 -7.58 -15.57 0.34
CA ALA A 113 -6.96 -16.26 -0.80
C ALA A 113 -5.44 -16.48 -0.62
N VAL A 114 -4.77 -15.64 0.18
CA VAL A 114 -3.33 -15.69 0.40
C VAL A 114 -2.94 -16.21 1.78
N ARG A 115 -3.89 -16.76 2.56
CA ARG A 115 -3.65 -17.33 3.90
C ARG A 115 -2.45 -18.28 3.95
N HIS A 116 -2.36 -19.21 3.00
CA HIS A 116 -1.29 -20.21 2.90
C HIS A 116 0.11 -19.58 2.74
N LEU A 117 0.22 -18.33 2.29
CA LEU A 117 1.51 -17.64 2.16
C LEU A 117 1.98 -17.02 3.46
N VAL A 118 1.10 -16.82 4.45
CA VAL A 118 1.42 -16.22 5.75
C VAL A 118 1.26 -17.20 6.92
N GLU A 119 0.99 -18.48 6.64
CA GLU A 119 0.77 -19.51 7.67
C GLU A 119 1.96 -19.73 8.62
N SER A 120 3.17 -19.44 8.15
CA SER A 120 4.41 -19.55 8.92
C SER A 120 4.67 -18.35 9.84
N GLU A 121 3.87 -17.28 9.74
CA GLU A 121 4.04 -16.05 10.51
C GLU A 121 3.09 -16.04 11.71
N GLU A 122 3.60 -15.84 12.92
CA GLU A 122 2.74 -15.54 14.08
C GLU A 122 2.05 -14.17 13.90
N ILE A 123 2.81 -13.20 13.35
CA ILE A 123 2.38 -11.85 13.06
C ILE A 123 2.81 -11.50 11.63
N PHE A 124 1.89 -10.97 10.84
CA PHE A 124 2.19 -10.44 9.51
C PHE A 124 1.61 -9.04 9.31
N LEU A 125 2.12 -8.33 8.32
CA LEU A 125 1.71 -6.97 7.99
C LEU A 125 0.75 -7.02 6.80
N ALA A 126 -0.22 -6.11 6.76
CA ALA A 126 -1.06 -5.95 5.59
C ALA A 126 -1.40 -4.47 5.35
N ASN A 127 -1.62 -4.07 4.11
CA ASN A 127 -2.00 -2.70 3.80
C ASN A 127 -2.72 -2.56 2.46
N TYR A 128 -3.38 -1.41 2.30
CA TYR A 128 -3.66 -0.88 0.98
C TYR A 128 -2.35 -0.53 0.26
N SER A 129 -2.43 -0.35 -1.06
CA SER A 129 -1.26 -0.10 -1.92
C SER A 129 -1.18 1.33 -2.45
N ASP A 130 -1.94 2.24 -1.84
CA ASP A 130 -2.19 3.59 -2.35
C ASP A 130 -2.18 4.68 -1.26
N GLY A 131 -1.80 4.35 -0.03
CA GLY A 131 -1.59 5.29 1.07
C GLY A 131 -0.11 5.34 1.46
N LEU A 132 0.40 6.54 1.71
CA LEU A 132 1.75 6.77 2.22
C LEU A 132 1.71 7.31 3.64
N THR A 133 2.75 7.01 4.43
CA THR A 133 2.91 7.49 5.79
C THR A 133 4.39 7.56 6.16
N ASP A 134 4.70 8.42 7.11
CA ASP A 134 5.98 8.50 7.84
C ASP A 134 5.90 7.84 9.23
N ALA A 135 4.76 7.21 9.57
CA ALA A 135 4.57 6.54 10.86
C ALA A 135 5.67 5.52 11.15
N TYR A 136 6.20 5.55 12.37
CA TYR A 136 7.30 4.69 12.78
C TYR A 136 6.84 3.25 13.03
N LEU A 137 7.05 2.37 12.04
CA LEU A 137 6.56 0.98 12.05
C LEU A 137 7.00 0.16 13.28
N PRO A 138 8.26 0.25 13.77
CA PRO A 138 8.68 -0.52 14.93
C PRO A 138 7.86 -0.24 16.20
N ASP A 139 7.47 1.02 16.45
CA ASP A 139 6.59 1.36 17.59
C ASP A 139 5.20 0.76 17.42
N MET A 140 4.64 0.78 16.21
CA MET A 140 3.35 0.13 15.93
C MET A 140 3.37 -1.37 16.22
N ILE A 141 4.45 -2.05 15.79
CA ILE A 141 4.65 -3.49 16.01
C ILE A 141 4.81 -3.78 17.51
N ASP A 142 5.60 -2.98 18.23
CA ASP A 142 5.83 -3.16 19.67
C ASP A 142 4.54 -2.97 20.47
N ARG A 143 3.77 -1.91 20.19
CA ARG A 143 2.45 -1.69 20.80
C ARG A 143 1.48 -2.83 20.50
N PHE A 144 1.46 -3.30 19.25
CA PHE A 144 0.61 -4.43 18.87
C PHE A 144 0.96 -5.70 19.64
N ARG A 145 2.25 -6.03 19.75
CA ARG A 145 2.72 -7.19 20.54
C ARG A 145 2.27 -7.11 21.99
N LYS A 146 2.42 -5.95 22.63
CA LYS A 146 2.01 -5.70 24.03
C LYS A 146 0.49 -5.72 24.23
N SER A 147 -0.30 -5.43 23.19
CA SER A 147 -1.76 -5.30 23.30
C SER A 147 -2.52 -6.61 23.50
N GLY A 148 -1.93 -7.74 23.11
CA GLY A 148 -2.62 -9.04 23.08
C GLY A 148 -3.81 -9.12 22.13
N LYS A 149 -3.99 -8.15 21.22
CA LYS A 149 -5.10 -8.11 20.25
C LYS A 149 -4.77 -8.92 18.99
N ILE A 150 -5.81 -9.27 18.23
CA ILE A 150 -5.71 -10.02 16.96
C ILE A 150 -5.31 -9.12 15.79
N ALA A 151 -5.73 -7.85 15.82
CA ALA A 151 -5.49 -6.88 14.76
C ALA A 151 -5.22 -5.47 15.31
N SER A 152 -4.40 -4.70 14.61
CA SER A 152 -4.28 -3.24 14.75
C SER A 152 -4.20 -2.58 13.37
N PHE A 153 -4.48 -1.28 13.33
CA PHE A 153 -4.39 -0.43 12.13
C PHE A 153 -4.11 1.02 12.56
N ILE A 154 -3.70 1.87 11.62
CA ILE A 154 -3.56 3.31 11.88
C ILE A 154 -4.92 3.99 11.72
N ALA A 155 -5.40 4.65 12.78
CA ALA A 155 -6.55 5.54 12.70
C ALA A 155 -6.07 6.96 12.34
N ILE A 156 -6.74 7.62 11.39
CA ILE A 156 -6.43 8.99 10.96
C ILE A 156 -7.70 9.85 10.92
N HIS A 157 -7.56 11.17 10.98
CA HIS A 157 -8.65 12.07 10.60
C HIS A 157 -8.84 12.09 9.07
N PRO A 158 -10.08 12.25 8.56
CA PRO A 158 -10.34 12.32 7.13
C PRO A 158 -9.50 13.40 6.43
N PRO A 159 -8.64 13.03 5.46
CA PRO A 159 -7.80 14.00 4.73
C PRO A 159 -8.57 14.72 3.61
N VAL A 160 -9.90 14.74 3.70
CA VAL A 160 -10.77 15.35 2.69
C VAL A 160 -10.78 16.87 2.86
N SER A 161 -10.98 17.59 1.76
CA SER A 161 -11.02 19.06 1.74
C SER A 161 -12.46 19.58 1.85
N PHE A 162 -13.27 18.96 2.71
CA PHE A 162 -14.65 19.39 2.92
C PHE A 162 -14.76 20.29 4.15
N HIS A 163 -15.69 21.25 4.06
CA HIS A 163 -16.14 21.99 5.22
C HIS A 163 -17.34 21.28 5.83
N LEU A 164 -17.28 20.98 7.11
CA LEU A 164 -18.37 20.44 7.90
C LEU A 164 -19.22 21.59 8.43
N ALA A 165 -20.53 21.51 8.23
CA ALA A 165 -21.49 22.46 8.78
C ALA A 165 -22.09 21.89 10.07
N GLU A 166 -21.99 22.66 11.14
CA GLU A 166 -22.67 22.39 12.41
C GLU A 166 -23.98 23.15 12.46
N PHE A 167 -25.07 22.43 12.71
CA PHE A 167 -26.43 22.98 12.81
C PHE A 167 -26.89 22.95 14.26
N ASP A 168 -27.75 23.88 14.65
CA ASP A 168 -28.53 23.76 15.87
C ASP A 168 -29.82 22.95 15.69
N GLU A 169 -30.55 22.76 16.78
CA GLU A 169 -31.81 22.00 16.79
C GLU A 169 -32.90 22.64 15.92
N GLN A 170 -32.78 23.93 15.61
CA GLN A 170 -33.70 24.67 14.75
C GLN A 170 -33.24 24.67 13.27
N GLY A 171 -32.09 24.06 12.97
CA GLY A 171 -31.52 23.94 11.62
C GLY A 171 -30.71 25.16 11.17
N ALA A 172 -30.38 26.10 12.06
CA ALA A 172 -29.51 27.22 11.73
C ALA A 172 -28.03 26.80 11.77
N VAL A 173 -27.23 27.28 10.81
CA VAL A 173 -25.79 27.01 10.75
C VAL A 173 -25.07 27.80 11.85
N ARG A 174 -24.42 27.10 12.77
CA ARG A 174 -23.62 27.70 13.85
C ARG A 174 -22.16 27.93 13.46
N ARG A 175 -21.57 26.98 12.75
CA ARG A 175 -20.14 27.01 12.40
C ARG A 175 -19.86 26.18 11.15
N LEU A 176 -18.85 26.61 10.39
CA LEU A 176 -18.18 25.81 9.38
C LEU A 176 -16.78 25.44 9.90
N ARG A 177 -16.38 24.17 9.82
CA ARG A 177 -15.06 23.68 10.21
C ARG A 177 -14.41 22.88 9.10
N ALA A 178 -13.09 22.85 9.05
CA ALA A 178 -12.40 21.87 8.20
C ALA A 178 -12.69 20.46 8.72
N SER A 179 -12.82 19.45 7.85
CA SER A 179 -13.02 18.06 8.28
C SER A 179 -11.86 17.49 9.12
N GLN A 180 -10.69 18.13 9.06
CA GLN A 180 -9.53 17.82 9.89
C GLN A 180 -9.75 18.17 11.38
N GLU A 181 -10.67 19.10 11.68
CA GLU A 181 -11.05 19.47 13.05
C GLU A 181 -12.15 18.58 13.63
N SER A 182 -12.59 17.55 12.90
CA SER A 182 -13.68 16.68 13.37
C SER A 182 -13.17 15.55 14.26
N ASP A 183 -13.98 15.14 15.24
CA ASP A 183 -13.68 13.99 16.11
C ASP A 183 -13.85 12.62 15.41
N ILE A 184 -14.10 12.61 14.10
CA ILE A 184 -14.23 11.38 13.32
C ILE A 184 -12.84 10.82 13.01
N TRP A 185 -12.68 9.53 13.30
CA TRP A 185 -11.51 8.74 12.93
C TRP A 185 -11.89 7.73 11.85
N ILE A 186 -11.01 7.54 10.88
CA ILE A 186 -11.16 6.56 9.81
C ILE A 186 -10.00 5.59 9.78
N ASN A 187 -10.21 4.46 9.11
CA ASN A 187 -9.20 3.46 8.86
C ASN A 187 -8.19 3.95 7.81
N GLY A 188 -6.95 4.22 8.25
CA GLY A 188 -5.82 4.60 7.40
C GLY A 188 -5.00 3.44 6.84
N GLY A 189 -5.37 2.19 7.15
CA GLY A 189 -4.64 1.00 6.74
C GLY A 189 -3.49 0.66 7.70
N TYR A 190 -2.38 0.20 7.13
CA TYR A 190 -1.18 -0.24 7.86
C TYR A 190 -1.50 -1.23 8.98
N PHE A 191 -2.16 -2.32 8.57
CA PHE A 191 -2.62 -3.36 9.47
C PHE A 191 -1.45 -4.21 9.98
N ILE A 192 -1.57 -4.63 11.23
CA ILE A 192 -0.76 -5.68 11.83
C ILE A 192 -1.72 -6.76 12.32
N PHE A 193 -1.52 -7.99 11.86
CA PHE A 193 -2.42 -9.09 12.15
C PHE A 193 -1.67 -10.23 12.81
N ARG A 194 -2.33 -10.89 13.77
CA ARG A 194 -1.97 -12.25 14.15
C ARG A 194 -2.69 -13.25 13.25
N LYS A 195 -2.18 -14.48 13.19
CA LYS A 195 -2.78 -15.56 12.39
C LYS A 195 -4.25 -15.86 12.71
N GLU A 196 -4.70 -15.58 13.93
CA GLU A 196 -6.09 -15.77 14.38
C GLU A 196 -7.10 -14.90 13.62
N ILE A 197 -6.66 -13.93 12.82
CA ILE A 197 -7.54 -13.16 11.93
C ILE A 197 -8.23 -14.04 10.86
N PHE A 198 -7.72 -15.27 10.64
CA PHE A 198 -8.25 -16.22 9.68
C PHE A 198 -9.26 -17.23 10.26
N ASP A 199 -9.54 -17.14 11.56
CA ASP A 199 -10.54 -17.96 12.27
C ASP A 199 -11.92 -17.29 12.24
#